data_AF-A0A970JC93-F1
#
_entry.id   AF-A0A970JC93-F1
#
_cell.length_a   1.000
_cell.length_b   1.000
_cell.length_c   1.000
_cell.angle_alpha   90.00
_cell.angle_beta   90.00
_cell.angle_gamma   90.00
#
_symmetry.space_group_name_H-M   'P 1'
#
loop_
_entity.id
_entity.type
_entity.pdbx_description
1 polymer ?
#
loop_
_entity_poly.entity_id
_entity_poly.type
_entity_poly.pdbx_seq_one_letter_code
_entity_poly.pdbx_strand_id
1 'polypeptide(L)' 'LVAYLEILFNKSLLPSYGEASAYIKKIVGLGAVDGILGKSSYSVDGFCLQKDEKIIKKLKNMSNFI' A
#
# COMPACT_ATOMS: atom_id res chain seq x y z
N LEU A 1 -10.41 4.82 -2.15
CA LEU A 1 -10.68 6.10 -1.45
C LEU A 1 -9.59 7.14 -1.68
N VAL A 2 -8.38 7.00 -1.12
CA VAL A 2 -7.32 8.02 -1.19
C VAL A 2 -6.96 8.45 -2.62
N ALA A 3 -6.82 7.49 -3.55
CA ALA A 3 -6.55 7.79 -4.96
C ALA A 3 -7.61 8.69 -5.62
N TYR A 4 -8.88 8.57 -5.20
CA TYR A 4 -9.96 9.41 -5.70
C TYR A 4 -9.95 10.81 -5.06
N LEU A 5 -9.59 10.90 -3.77
CA LEU A 5 -9.37 12.19 -3.12
C LEU A 5 -8.22 12.97 -3.78
N GLU A 6 -7.16 12.28 -4.20
CA GLU A 6 -6.06 12.88 -4.96
C GLU A 6 -6.55 13.54 -6.26
N ILE A 7 -7.44 12.87 -7.00
CA ILE A 7 -8.10 13.44 -8.20
C ILE A 7 -8.95 14.66 -7.82
N LEU A 8 -9.84 14.52 -6.82
CA LEU A 8 -10.78 15.59 -6.44
C LEU A 8 -10.09 16.87 -5.98
N PHE A 9 -8.98 16.74 -5.26
CA PHE A 9 -8.27 17.88 -4.69
C PHE A 9 -7.03 18.30 -5.47
N ASN A 10 -6.70 17.59 -6.55
CA ASN A 10 -5.46 17.74 -7.33
C ASN A 10 -4.21 17.86 -6.43
N LYS A 11 -4.11 16.96 -5.46
CA LYS A 11 -3.02 16.92 -4.46
C LYS A 11 -2.54 15.50 -4.30
N SER A 12 -1.23 15.30 -4.29
CA SER A 12 -0.67 13.97 -4.01
C SER A 12 -1.01 13.53 -2.59
N LEU A 13 -1.83 12.49 -2.47
CA LEU A 13 -2.31 11.92 -1.21
C LEU A 13 -2.03 10.41 -1.14
N LEU A 14 -1.98 9.72 -2.28
CA LEU A 14 -1.72 8.30 -2.33
C LEU A 14 -0.22 8.03 -2.09
N PRO A 15 0.14 7.24 -1.07
CA PRO A 15 1.54 6.94 -0.78
C PRO A 15 2.20 6.23 -1.96
N SER A 16 3.49 6.47 -2.14
CA SER A 16 4.34 5.65 -2.98
C SER A 16 4.41 4.21 -2.45
N TYR A 17 4.79 3.27 -3.31
CA TYR A 17 5.06 1.91 -2.88
C TYR A 17 6.15 1.85 -1.79
N GLY A 18 7.18 2.70 -1.89
CA GLY A 18 8.24 2.77 -0.89
C GLY A 18 7.70 3.13 0.50
N GLU A 19 6.84 4.14 0.59
CA GLU A 19 6.20 4.56 1.84
C GLU A 19 5.28 3.47 2.40
N ALA A 20 4.44 2.87 1.56
CA ALA A 20 3.55 1.78 1.99
C ALA A 20 4.33 0.54 2.47
N SER A 21 5.37 0.14 1.73
CA SER A 21 6.24 -0.98 2.08
C SER A 21 6.98 -0.73 3.40
N ALA A 22 7.53 0.46 3.59
CA ALA A 22 8.21 0.86 4.82
C ALA A 22 7.25 0.84 6.01
N TYR A 23 6.03 1.32 5.83
CA TYR A 23 4.99 1.28 6.85
C TYR A 23 4.64 -0.16 7.26
N ILE A 24 4.41 -1.05 6.29
CA ILE A 24 4.10 -2.47 6.57
C ILE A 24 5.25 -3.14 7.33
N LYS A 25 6.50 -2.96 6.88
CA LYS A 25 7.67 -3.50 7.57
C LYS A 25 7.78 -2.99 9.01
N LYS A 26 7.50 -1.71 9.22
CA LYS A 26 7.50 -1.10 10.56
C LYS A 26 6.47 -1.76 11.47
N ILE A 27 5.22 -1.89 11.05
CA ILE A 27 4.16 -2.46 11.92
C ILE A 27 4.37 -3.95 12.18
N VAL A 28 4.90 -4.70 11.21
CA VAL A 28 5.30 -6.11 11.42
C VAL A 28 6.44 -6.21 12.45
N GLY A 29 7.42 -5.30 12.37
CA GLY A 29 8.48 -5.18 13.38
C GLY A 29 7.97 -4.81 14.78
N LEU A 30 6.79 -4.20 14.89
CA LEU A 30 6.11 -3.91 16.15
C LEU A 30 5.19 -5.05 16.63
N GLY A 31 5.15 -6.18 15.93
CA GLY A 31 4.38 -7.37 16.31
C GLY A 31 3.09 -7.59 15.53
N ALA A 32 2.79 -6.79 14.51
CA ALA A 32 1.70 -7.11 13.60
C ALA A 32 1.99 -8.42 12.85
N VAL A 33 0.93 -9.21 12.62
CA VAL A 33 0.98 -10.48 11.90
C VAL A 33 0.09 -10.44 10.67
N ASP A 34 0.42 -11.25 9.68
CA ASP A 34 -0.45 -11.47 8.53
C ASP A 34 -1.71 -12.25 8.99
N GLY A 35 -2.90 -11.72 8.67
CA GLY A 35 -4.17 -12.27 9.12
C GLY A 35 -4.52 -13.65 8.54
N ILE A 36 -3.94 -14.04 7.41
CA ILE A 36 -4.15 -15.35 6.78
C ILE A 36 -3.03 -16.33 7.17
N LEU A 37 -1.78 -15.88 7.16
CA LEU A 37 -0.64 -16.75 7.46
C LEU A 37 -0.45 -16.99 8.97
N GLY A 38 -1.05 -16.15 9.81
CA GLY A 38 -0.98 -16.26 11.27
C GLY A 38 0.43 -16.06 11.83
N LYS A 39 1.35 -15.47 11.06
CA LYS A 39 2.76 -15.28 11.44
C LYS A 39 3.26 -13.90 11.05
N SER A 40 4.34 -13.49 11.71
CA SER A 40 5.10 -12.31 11.32
C SER A 40 5.71 -12.55 9.94
N SER A 41 5.22 -11.78 8.97
CA SER A 41 5.60 -11.87 7.57
C SER A 41 5.41 -10.50 6.95
N TYR A 42 6.28 -10.11 6.02
CA TYR A 42 6.11 -8.90 5.23
C TYR A 42 5.07 -9.15 4.12
N SER A 43 3.85 -9.39 4.55
CA SER A 43 2.68 -9.67 3.71
C SER A 43 1.42 -9.16 4.40
N VAL A 44 0.38 -8.94 3.61
CA VAL A 44 -0.96 -8.57 4.09
C VAL A 44 -1.95 -9.52 3.44
N ASP A 45 -2.77 -10.17 4.25
CA ASP A 45 -3.77 -11.16 3.82
C ASP A 45 -3.18 -12.22 2.87
N GLY A 46 -2.00 -12.75 3.19
CA GLY A 46 -1.31 -13.75 2.38
C GLY A 46 -0.70 -13.24 1.07
N PHE A 47 -0.83 -11.95 0.74
CA PHE A 47 -0.21 -11.34 -0.42
C PHE A 47 1.14 -10.70 -0.09
N CYS A 48 2.13 -10.97 -0.93
CA CYS A 48 3.44 -10.34 -0.82
C CYS A 48 3.42 -8.88 -1.28
N LEU A 49 4.37 -8.10 -0.77
CA LEU A 49 4.49 -6.66 -1.07
C LEU A 49 4.62 -6.34 -2.57
N GLN A 50 5.13 -7.26 -3.39
CA GLN A 50 5.21 -7.06 -4.84
C GLN A 50 3.82 -6.95 -5.50
N LYS A 51 2.80 -7.60 -4.92
CA LYS A 51 1.43 -7.45 -5.40
C LYS A 51 0.90 -6.05 -5.08
N ASP A 52 1.22 -5.53 -3.90
CA ASP A 52 0.85 -4.17 -3.48
C ASP A 52 1.51 -3.11 -4.36
N GLU A 53 2.76 -3.32 -4.78
CA GLU A 53 3.45 -2.43 -5.73
C GLU A 53 2.64 -2.26 -7.02
N LYS A 54 2.15 -3.37 -7.60
CA LYS A 54 1.36 -3.34 -8.84
C LYS A 54 0.06 -2.57 -8.64
N ILE A 55 -0.58 -2.72 -7.48
CA ILE A 55 -1.86 -2.05 -7.16
C ILE A 55 -1.62 -0.55 -6.98
N ILE A 56 -0.63 -0.15 -6.19
CA ILE A 56 -0.30 1.25 -5.94
C ILE A 56 0.09 1.96 -7.24
N LYS A 57 0.92 1.32 -8.09
CA LYS A 57 1.27 1.89 -9.41
C LYS A 57 0.05 2.08 -10.30
N LYS A 58 -0.87 1.10 -10.35
CA LYS A 58 -2.11 1.23 -11.12
C LYS A 58 -2.97 2.38 -10.60
N LEU A 59 -3.14 2.49 -9.28
CA LEU A 59 -3.92 3.56 -8.67
C LEU A 59 -3.29 4.95 -8.92
N LYS A 60 -1.97 5.09 -8.82
CA LYS A 60 -1.26 6.34 -9.17
C LYS A 60 -1.42 6.71 -10.65
N ASN A 61 -1.34 5.72 -11.54
CA ASN A 61 -1.52 5.99 -12.96
C ASN A 61 -2.94 6.45 -13.26
N MET A 62 -3.95 5.94 -12.56
CA MET A 62 -5.33 6.39 -12.70
C MET A 62 -5.56 7.79 -12.13
N SER A 63 -4.90 8.15 -11.01
CA SER A 63 -5.03 9.50 -10.43
C SER A 63 -4.33 10.58 -11.25
N ASN A 64 -3.25 10.23 -11.95
CA ASN A 64 -2.50 11.17 -12.80
C ASN A 64 -3.04 11.32 -14.23
N PHE A 65 -4.08 10.56 -14.62
CA PHE A 65 -4.61 10.56 -15.99
C PHE A 65 -5.69 11.62 -16.24
N ILE A 66 -6.10 12.35 -15.21
CA ILE A 66 -7.16 13.38 -15.21
C ILE A 66 -6.50 14.73 -14.94
#